data_AF-A0A9P3BST1-F1
#
_entry.id   AF-A0A9P3BST1-F1
#
_cell.length_a   1.000
_cell.length_b   1.000
_cell.length_c   1.000
_cell.angle_alpha   90.00
_cell.angle_beta   90.00
_cell.angle_gamma   90.00
#
_symmetry.space_group_name_H-M   'P 1'
#
loop_
_entity.id
_entity.type
_entity.pdbx_description
1 polymer ?
#
loop_
_entity_poly.entity_id
_entity_poly.type
_entity_poly.pdbx_seq_one_letter_code
_entity_poly.pdbx_strand_id
1 'polypeptide(L)'
;MDPIAATQLAADVAGIFLNLVNTVKDIIETMKGAKEALIELMSRCERVRLYLELFRSLTSRLSNPVERSISLSFNDSAYRQTADEILGFVHKIADASKHSEIWMKFSWVFYKTDVTALVGKLEAREKDLNLVLTFIAAQSSVVTENEIITMKSRAEEWSQITEAFGTTHLSQDSNELGLKHSSEQEKKGHSSHKGSHKDGKQMSPNVISSQPSPNPAKPALWLGNVVKTDLDPAYLKERARLSDAAYWGDWHRLLSSLDTGRRRFGESWCNSFRLRSEDDFHRLSLWTPLHQAAYMNAPKKVVEKLIRFGASRTLPTKKTKGEFRYQDLTAVEIAREVGYSDLWDILTPVIRHFVPARVLIDLEQKFHELIHAELAGFAHLEYLRLPQLVVLTELENPEMWFPIQPPSQHGRGFLFRLDGRELVVLSVGRNPPQSKQLYRVSATGWIAIHDAVVFRR
;
A
#
# COMPACT_ATOMS: atom_id res chain seq x y z
N MET A 1 -16.23 8.27 30.99
CA MET A 1 -17.36 7.32 30.88
C MET A 1 -16.80 5.91 30.83
N ASP A 2 -17.53 4.91 31.32
CA ASP A 2 -17.14 3.51 31.20
C ASP A 2 -17.04 3.07 29.71
N PRO A 3 -16.04 2.25 29.32
CA PRO A 3 -15.88 1.76 27.95
C PRO A 3 -17.12 1.09 27.34
N ILE A 4 -17.93 0.36 28.10
CA ILE A 4 -19.13 -0.32 27.57
C ILE A 4 -20.18 0.72 27.15
N ALA A 5 -20.41 1.72 27.99
CA ALA A 5 -21.34 2.81 27.69
C ALA A 5 -20.85 3.68 26.51
N ALA A 6 -19.55 3.97 26.45
CA ALA A 6 -18.96 4.69 25.31
C ALA A 6 -19.06 3.90 23.99
N THR A 7 -18.91 2.58 24.05
CA THR A 7 -19.08 1.65 22.91
C THR A 7 -20.52 1.68 22.39
N GLN A 8 -21.52 1.66 23.27
CA GLN A 8 -22.94 1.71 22.87
C GLN A 8 -23.29 3.07 22.22
N LEU A 9 -22.93 4.19 22.86
CA LEU A 9 -23.21 5.52 22.31
C LEU A 9 -22.53 5.73 20.93
N ALA A 10 -21.31 5.24 20.76
CA ALA A 10 -20.63 5.28 19.47
C ALA A 10 -21.38 4.49 18.38
N ALA A 11 -21.93 3.33 18.72
CA ALA A 11 -22.77 2.53 17.81
C ALA A 11 -24.06 3.27 17.42
N ASP A 12 -24.77 3.84 18.39
CA ASP A 12 -26.00 4.59 18.17
C ASP A 12 -25.77 5.79 17.24
N VAL A 13 -24.72 6.56 17.49
CA VAL A 13 -24.35 7.71 16.65
C VAL A 13 -23.88 7.26 15.26
N ALA A 14 -23.11 6.17 15.14
CA ALA A 14 -22.74 5.61 13.83
C ALA A 14 -23.99 5.18 13.02
N GLY A 15 -25.02 4.63 13.68
CA GLY A 15 -26.32 4.33 13.08
C GLY A 15 -27.05 5.59 12.57
N ILE A 16 -27.04 6.69 13.33
CA ILE A 16 -27.60 7.98 12.89
C ILE A 16 -26.86 8.49 11.63
N PHE A 17 -25.52 8.48 11.63
CA PHE A 17 -24.75 8.91 10.47
C PHE A 17 -24.91 7.99 9.25
N LEU A 18 -25.16 6.69 9.44
CA LEU A 18 -25.51 5.77 8.35
C LEU A 18 -26.83 6.14 7.69
N ASN A 19 -27.86 6.39 8.48
CA ASN A 19 -29.16 6.84 7.98
C ASN A 19 -29.05 8.18 7.25
N LEU A 20 -28.30 9.13 7.81
CA LEU A 20 -28.04 10.44 7.23
C LEU A 20 -27.38 10.34 5.84
N VAL A 21 -26.36 9.47 5.69
CA VAL A 21 -25.69 9.22 4.40
C VAL A 21 -26.67 8.69 3.36
N ASN A 22 -27.55 7.75 3.73
CA ASN A 22 -28.57 7.23 2.83
C ASN A 22 -29.56 8.33 2.40
N THR A 23 -30.08 9.13 3.33
CA THR A 23 -31.00 10.24 3.01
C THR A 23 -30.35 11.30 2.11
N VAL A 24 -29.08 11.66 2.36
CA VAL A 24 -28.33 12.60 1.50
C VAL A 24 -28.14 12.02 0.10
N LYS A 25 -27.85 10.72 -0.01
CA LYS A 25 -27.67 10.03 -1.29
C LYS A 25 -28.94 10.05 -2.14
N ASP A 26 -30.11 9.73 -1.57
CA ASP A 26 -31.40 9.77 -2.28
C ASP A 26 -31.71 11.17 -2.85
N ILE A 27 -31.30 12.22 -2.13
CA ILE A 27 -31.44 13.61 -2.57
C ILE A 27 -30.40 13.98 -3.64
N ILE A 28 -29.17 13.46 -3.57
CA ILE A 28 -28.16 13.62 -4.64
C ILE A 28 -28.62 12.97 -5.95
N GLU A 29 -29.29 11.81 -5.88
CA GLU A 29 -29.82 11.11 -7.06
C GLU A 29 -30.96 11.87 -7.73
N THR A 30 -31.78 12.60 -6.96
CA THR A 30 -32.87 13.46 -7.48
C THR A 30 -32.40 14.86 -7.91
N MET A 31 -31.27 15.38 -7.39
CA MET A 31 -30.83 16.77 -7.61
C MET A 31 -29.61 16.92 -8.55
N LYS A 32 -29.85 17.33 -9.79
CA LYS A 32 -28.77 17.58 -10.79
C LYS A 32 -27.87 18.80 -10.50
N GLY A 33 -28.35 19.81 -9.77
CA GLY A 33 -27.66 21.10 -9.59
C GLY A 33 -26.79 21.25 -8.33
N ALA A 34 -27.07 20.47 -7.28
CA ALA A 34 -26.42 20.59 -5.96
C ALA A 34 -25.32 19.52 -5.71
N LYS A 35 -25.06 18.69 -6.72
CA LYS A 35 -24.39 17.39 -6.58
C LYS A 35 -23.02 17.45 -5.91
N GLU A 36 -22.17 18.42 -6.24
CA GLU A 36 -20.79 18.44 -5.75
C GLU A 36 -20.67 18.74 -4.24
N ALA A 37 -21.42 19.73 -3.72
CA ALA A 37 -21.31 20.08 -2.30
C ALA A 37 -22.12 19.12 -1.40
N LEU A 38 -23.19 18.51 -1.91
CA LEU A 38 -23.87 17.41 -1.22
C LEU A 38 -23.00 16.15 -1.18
N ILE A 39 -22.19 15.86 -2.20
CA ILE A 39 -21.20 14.77 -2.17
C ILE A 39 -20.11 15.03 -1.12
N GLU A 40 -19.60 16.26 -0.98
CA GLU A 40 -18.66 16.60 0.12
C GLU A 40 -19.30 16.33 1.48
N LEU A 41 -20.52 16.84 1.70
CA LEU A 41 -21.26 16.67 2.95
C LEU A 41 -21.49 15.19 3.28
N MET A 42 -21.90 14.40 2.28
CA MET A 42 -22.07 12.94 2.38
C MET A 42 -20.76 12.23 2.75
N SER A 43 -19.66 12.55 2.05
CA SER A 43 -18.35 11.93 2.28
C SER A 43 -17.80 12.23 3.69
N ARG A 44 -18.08 13.42 4.23
CA ARG A 44 -17.74 13.75 5.64
C ARG A 44 -18.63 13.01 6.64
N CYS A 45 -19.92 12.82 6.35
CA CYS A 45 -20.79 11.99 7.17
C CYS A 45 -20.32 10.52 7.21
N GLU A 46 -19.89 9.97 6.07
CA GLU A 46 -19.30 8.63 6.00
C GLU A 46 -18.00 8.53 6.81
N ARG A 47 -17.11 9.53 6.73
CA ARG A 47 -15.87 9.56 7.53
C ARG A 47 -16.14 9.61 9.04
N VAL A 48 -17.07 10.45 9.50
CA VAL A 48 -17.47 10.48 10.92
C VAL A 48 -18.03 9.12 11.35
N ARG A 49 -18.88 8.48 10.54
CA ARG A 49 -19.37 7.11 10.79
C ARG A 49 -18.24 6.09 10.92
N LEU A 50 -17.27 6.09 10.00
CA LEU A 50 -16.14 5.17 10.02
C LEU A 50 -15.25 5.36 11.24
N TYR A 51 -14.98 6.61 11.64
CA TYR A 51 -14.25 6.89 12.87
C TYR A 51 -15.01 6.43 14.12
N LEU A 52 -16.34 6.58 14.17
CA LEU A 52 -17.16 6.09 15.28
C LEU A 52 -17.15 4.55 15.39
N GLU A 53 -17.17 3.84 14.27
CA GLU A 53 -16.99 2.38 14.24
C GLU A 53 -15.59 1.95 14.71
N LEU A 54 -14.53 2.67 14.31
CA LEU A 54 -13.17 2.43 14.80
C LEU A 54 -13.05 2.69 16.31
N PHE A 55 -13.65 3.78 16.81
CA PHE A 55 -13.70 4.11 18.23
C PHE A 55 -14.48 3.06 19.02
N ARG A 56 -15.62 2.59 18.50
CA ARG A 56 -16.40 1.48 19.07
C ARG A 56 -15.57 0.20 19.16
N SER A 57 -14.89 -0.17 18.07
CA SER A 57 -14.03 -1.35 18.00
C SER A 57 -12.91 -1.31 19.05
N LEU A 58 -12.14 -0.21 19.10
CA LEU A 58 -11.06 -0.05 20.08
C LEU A 58 -11.56 0.00 21.52
N THR A 59 -12.66 0.71 21.78
CA THR A 59 -13.23 0.83 23.13
C THR A 59 -13.82 -0.50 23.64
N SER A 60 -14.38 -1.32 22.75
CA SER A 60 -14.82 -2.68 23.10
C SER A 60 -13.66 -3.57 23.55
N ARG A 61 -12.45 -3.37 23.02
CA ARG A 61 -11.24 -4.10 23.44
C ARG A 61 -10.78 -3.66 24.83
N LEU A 62 -10.85 -2.36 25.14
CA LEU A 62 -10.58 -1.78 26.47
C LEU A 62 -11.59 -2.21 27.56
N SER A 63 -12.68 -2.90 27.19
CA SER A 63 -13.71 -3.36 28.14
C SER A 63 -13.34 -4.69 28.84
N ASN A 64 -12.16 -5.26 28.53
CA ASN A 64 -11.67 -6.50 29.13
C ASN A 64 -11.33 -6.29 30.63
N PRO A 65 -11.49 -7.27 31.55
CA PRO A 65 -11.46 -7.03 33.00
C PRO A 65 -10.17 -6.43 33.58
N VAL A 66 -9.07 -6.48 32.85
CA VAL A 66 -7.73 -6.01 33.27
C VAL A 66 -7.55 -4.49 33.10
N GLU A 67 -8.31 -3.83 32.22
CA GLU A 67 -8.04 -2.45 31.76
C GLU A 67 -9.03 -1.39 32.31
N ARG A 68 -9.76 -1.71 33.40
CA ARG A 68 -10.92 -0.93 33.91
C ARG A 68 -10.64 0.48 34.48
N SER A 69 -9.44 1.02 34.37
CA SER A 69 -9.08 2.34 34.94
C SER A 69 -9.27 3.53 34.00
N ILE A 70 -9.68 3.32 32.74
CA ILE A 70 -9.68 4.36 31.70
C ILE A 70 -11.07 5.00 31.56
N SER A 71 -11.22 6.25 32.00
CA SER A 71 -12.44 7.04 31.76
C SER A 71 -12.33 7.80 30.43
N LEU A 72 -13.12 7.39 29.44
CA LEU A 72 -13.15 8.05 28.13
C LEU A 72 -14.13 9.22 28.09
N SER A 73 -13.71 10.34 27.49
CA SER A 73 -14.56 11.51 27.21
C SER A 73 -15.11 11.45 25.78
N PHE A 74 -16.28 10.84 25.60
CA PHE A 74 -17.00 10.84 24.33
C PHE A 74 -18.20 11.80 24.41
N ASN A 75 -18.21 12.87 23.60
CA ASN A 75 -19.29 13.87 23.59
C ASN A 75 -20.36 13.52 22.55
N ASP A 76 -21.08 12.42 22.79
CA ASP A 76 -22.23 11.93 22.00
C ASP A 76 -23.17 13.06 21.54
N SER A 77 -23.56 13.96 22.47
CA SER A 77 -24.54 15.02 22.21
C SER A 77 -24.12 15.96 21.07
N ALA A 78 -22.82 16.27 20.94
CA ALA A 78 -22.30 17.13 19.90
C ALA A 78 -22.33 16.47 18.50
N TYR A 79 -22.25 15.14 18.44
CA TYR A 79 -22.42 14.38 17.19
C TYR A 79 -23.89 14.30 16.80
N ARG A 80 -24.80 14.05 17.76
CA ARG A 80 -26.25 14.03 17.51
C ARG A 80 -26.76 15.39 17.02
N GLN A 81 -26.40 16.48 17.71
CA GLN A 81 -26.72 17.83 17.25
C GLN A 81 -26.22 18.11 15.82
N THR A 82 -24.98 17.69 15.50
CA THR A 82 -24.44 17.87 14.15
C THR A 82 -25.25 17.06 13.11
N ALA A 83 -25.66 15.84 13.44
CA ALA A 83 -26.49 15.02 12.56
C ALA A 83 -27.91 15.59 12.39
N ASP A 84 -28.54 16.08 13.46
CA ASP A 84 -29.87 16.69 13.43
C ASP A 84 -29.89 17.98 12.59
N GLU A 85 -28.86 18.82 12.71
CA GLU A 85 -28.69 20.02 11.88
C GLU A 85 -28.53 19.66 10.39
N ILE A 86 -27.74 18.62 10.06
CA ILE A 86 -27.60 18.15 8.68
C ILE A 86 -28.92 17.59 8.18
N LEU A 87 -29.62 16.79 8.97
CA LEU A 87 -30.91 16.20 8.59
C LEU A 87 -31.97 17.28 8.34
N GLY A 88 -32.03 18.31 9.19
CA GLY A 88 -32.90 19.47 9.01
C GLY A 88 -32.57 20.26 7.73
N PHE A 89 -31.28 20.48 7.45
CA PHE A 89 -30.82 21.12 6.22
C PHE A 89 -31.15 20.30 4.96
N VAL A 90 -30.98 18.99 5.04
CA VAL A 90 -31.24 18.02 3.97
C VAL A 90 -32.74 17.97 3.64
N HIS A 91 -33.62 17.94 4.65
CA HIS A 91 -35.07 18.09 4.45
C HIS A 91 -35.46 19.46 3.86
N LYS A 92 -34.90 20.56 4.37
CA LYS A 92 -35.13 21.91 3.84
C LYS A 92 -34.79 22.01 2.35
N ILE A 93 -33.71 21.38 1.91
CA ILE A 93 -33.35 21.26 0.49
C ILE A 93 -34.34 20.38 -0.28
N ALA A 94 -34.71 19.22 0.26
CA ALA A 94 -35.66 18.31 -0.37
C ALA A 94 -37.00 18.98 -0.63
N ASP A 95 -37.54 19.73 0.34
CA ASP A 95 -38.81 20.44 0.20
C ASP A 95 -38.71 21.62 -0.78
N ALA A 96 -37.64 22.43 -0.70
CA ALA A 96 -37.40 23.50 -1.67
C ALA A 96 -37.29 22.96 -3.11
N SER A 97 -36.74 21.76 -3.30
CA SER A 97 -36.60 21.11 -4.61
C SER A 97 -37.94 20.77 -5.27
N LYS A 98 -39.00 20.54 -4.49
CA LYS A 98 -40.34 20.17 -5.00
C LYS A 98 -41.05 21.32 -5.70
N HIS A 99 -40.67 22.58 -5.44
CA HIS A 99 -41.43 23.75 -5.87
C HIS A 99 -40.95 24.41 -7.18
N SER A 100 -39.65 24.38 -7.51
CA SER A 100 -39.13 24.79 -8.85
C SER A 100 -37.61 24.57 -9.01
N GLU A 101 -37.16 23.95 -10.11
CA GLU A 101 -35.73 23.83 -10.44
C GLU A 101 -35.03 25.19 -10.61
N ILE A 102 -35.74 26.21 -11.10
CA ILE A 102 -35.17 27.54 -11.34
C ILE A 102 -34.93 28.26 -10.01
N TRP A 103 -35.89 28.14 -9.09
CA TRP A 103 -35.78 28.68 -7.73
C TRP A 103 -34.67 27.98 -6.92
N MET A 104 -34.43 26.68 -7.17
CA MET A 104 -33.29 25.96 -6.58
C MET A 104 -31.93 26.48 -7.04
N LYS A 105 -31.76 26.87 -8.32
CA LYS A 105 -30.48 27.44 -8.80
C LYS A 105 -30.15 28.78 -8.14
N PHE A 106 -31.15 29.62 -7.86
CA PHE A 106 -30.97 30.88 -7.15
C PHE A 106 -30.78 30.68 -5.64
N SER A 107 -31.58 29.82 -4.99
CA SER A 107 -31.47 29.56 -3.55
C SER A 107 -30.20 28.79 -3.16
N TRP A 108 -29.63 27.98 -4.06
CA TRP A 108 -28.37 27.27 -3.83
C TRP A 108 -27.19 28.17 -3.45
N VAL A 109 -27.15 29.41 -3.96
CA VAL A 109 -26.11 30.39 -3.58
C VAL A 109 -26.16 30.72 -2.08
N PHE A 110 -27.37 30.76 -1.50
CA PHE A 110 -27.57 30.97 -0.06
C PHE A 110 -27.27 29.70 0.74
N TYR A 111 -27.68 28.52 0.24
CA TYR A 111 -27.40 27.23 0.89
C TYR A 111 -25.92 26.86 0.91
N LYS A 112 -25.08 27.39 0.02
CA LYS A 112 -23.63 27.11 0.01
C LYS A 112 -22.95 27.48 1.33
N THR A 113 -23.39 28.56 1.99
CA THR A 113 -22.87 28.98 3.30
C THR A 113 -23.26 27.96 4.38
N ASP A 114 -24.50 27.50 4.39
CA ASP A 114 -25.01 26.47 5.30
C ASP A 114 -24.22 25.15 5.13
N VAL A 115 -24.02 24.66 3.90
CA VAL A 115 -23.18 23.46 3.63
C VAL A 115 -21.77 23.65 4.17
N THR A 116 -21.16 24.80 3.94
CA THR A 116 -19.78 25.08 4.37
C THR A 116 -19.68 25.07 5.91
N ALA A 117 -20.68 25.61 6.61
CA ALA A 117 -20.75 25.58 8.07
C ALA A 117 -20.94 24.14 8.60
N LEU A 118 -21.81 23.34 7.98
CA LEU A 118 -22.02 21.93 8.35
C LEU A 118 -20.78 21.07 8.10
N VAL A 119 -20.10 21.25 6.97
CA VAL A 119 -18.80 20.61 6.70
C VAL A 119 -17.77 21.02 7.76
N GLY A 120 -17.69 22.30 8.14
CA GLY A 120 -16.82 22.76 9.22
C GLY A 120 -17.12 22.12 10.58
N LYS A 121 -18.41 21.90 10.92
CA LYS A 121 -18.82 21.15 12.11
C LYS A 121 -18.39 19.69 12.04
N LEU A 122 -18.56 19.02 10.89
CA LEU A 122 -18.07 17.65 10.68
C LEU A 122 -16.54 17.57 10.82
N GLU A 123 -15.77 18.52 10.27
CA GLU A 123 -14.32 18.55 10.43
C GLU A 123 -13.88 18.72 11.90
N ALA A 124 -14.64 19.47 12.71
CA ALA A 124 -14.39 19.54 14.15
C ALA A 124 -14.65 18.19 14.82
N ARG A 125 -15.78 17.54 14.53
CA ARG A 125 -16.14 16.20 15.04
C ARG A 125 -15.15 15.10 14.63
N GLU A 126 -14.60 15.18 13.42
CA GLU A 126 -13.51 14.31 12.94
C GLU A 126 -12.22 14.50 13.75
N LYS A 127 -11.82 15.74 14.03
CA LYS A 127 -10.64 16.06 14.85
C LYS A 127 -10.80 15.62 16.29
N ASP A 128 -11.98 15.87 16.87
CA ASP A 128 -12.34 15.47 18.24
C ASP A 128 -12.19 13.95 18.41
N LEU A 129 -12.74 13.16 17.48
CA LEU A 129 -12.65 11.70 17.59
C LEU A 129 -11.24 11.18 17.30
N ASN A 130 -10.51 11.76 16.34
CA ASN A 130 -9.14 11.37 16.05
C ASN A 130 -8.20 11.60 17.24
N LEU A 131 -8.43 12.66 18.03
CA LEU A 131 -7.69 12.90 19.28
C LEU A 131 -7.95 11.79 20.31
N VAL A 132 -9.21 11.37 20.48
CA VAL A 132 -9.58 10.27 21.39
C VAL A 132 -9.01 8.92 20.92
N LEU A 133 -9.06 8.65 19.61
CA LEU A 133 -8.44 7.46 18.99
C LEU A 133 -6.92 7.42 19.22
N THR A 134 -6.24 8.55 19.03
CA THR A 134 -4.79 8.70 19.28
C THR A 134 -4.46 8.46 20.76
N PHE A 135 -5.28 8.99 21.67
CA PHE A 135 -5.11 8.77 23.11
C PHE A 135 -5.27 7.30 23.50
N ILE A 136 -6.28 6.61 22.97
CA ILE A 136 -6.49 5.16 23.18
C ILE A 136 -5.29 4.36 22.66
N ALA A 137 -4.79 4.67 21.46
CA ALA A 137 -3.63 3.99 20.88
C ALA A 137 -2.36 4.19 21.73
N ALA A 138 -2.13 5.42 22.23
CA ALA A 138 -1.01 5.73 23.11
C ALA A 138 -1.10 4.98 24.45
N GLN A 139 -2.27 4.97 25.11
CA GLN A 139 -2.43 4.26 26.38
C GLN A 139 -2.31 2.73 26.21
N SER A 140 -2.89 2.15 25.16
CA SER A 140 -2.75 0.71 24.88
C SER A 140 -1.28 0.31 24.67
N SER A 141 -0.46 1.17 24.05
CA SER A 141 0.98 0.93 23.92
C SER A 141 1.72 0.92 25.27
N VAL A 142 1.36 1.82 26.19
CA VAL A 142 1.96 1.90 27.54
C VAL A 142 1.54 0.71 28.42
N VAL A 143 0.28 0.26 28.30
CA VAL A 143 -0.19 -0.96 28.99
C VAL A 143 0.57 -2.19 28.47
N THR A 144 0.75 -2.30 27.15
CA THR A 144 1.50 -3.42 26.54
C THR A 144 2.96 -3.48 27.01
N GLU A 145 3.61 -2.33 27.23
CA GLU A 145 4.98 -2.27 27.76
C GLU A 145 5.05 -2.81 29.20
N ASN A 146 4.06 -2.47 30.04
CA ASN A 146 3.96 -2.98 31.41
C ASN A 146 3.68 -4.49 31.43
N GLU A 147 2.85 -4.99 30.51
CA GLU A 147 2.64 -6.43 30.31
C GLU A 147 3.94 -7.14 29.89
N ILE A 148 4.70 -6.58 28.94
CA ILE A 148 6.02 -7.11 28.53
C ILE A 148 6.99 -7.19 29.71
N ILE A 149 7.00 -6.19 30.60
CA ILE A 149 7.80 -6.21 31.84
C ILE A 149 7.36 -7.36 32.76
N THR A 150 6.06 -7.58 32.96
CA THR A 150 5.55 -8.72 33.76
C THR A 150 5.70 -10.10 33.09
N MET A 151 5.75 -10.17 31.75
CA MET A 151 6.13 -11.39 31.04
C MET A 151 7.62 -11.68 31.18
N LYS A 152 8.46 -10.65 31.16
CA LYS A 152 9.91 -10.79 31.35
C LYS A 152 10.25 -11.34 32.75
N SER A 153 9.62 -10.81 33.81
CA SER A 153 9.85 -11.34 35.17
C SER A 153 9.37 -12.79 35.33
N ARG A 154 8.24 -13.17 34.71
CA ARG A 154 7.78 -14.58 34.68
C ARG A 154 8.72 -15.49 33.87
N ALA A 155 9.31 -14.99 32.80
CA ALA A 155 10.31 -15.74 32.02
C ALA A 155 11.61 -15.95 32.83
N GLU A 156 12.01 -14.96 33.63
CA GLU A 156 13.15 -15.05 34.55
C GLU A 156 12.88 -16.07 35.69
N GLU A 157 11.67 -16.14 36.25
CA GLU A 157 11.25 -17.21 37.18
C GLU A 157 11.31 -18.61 36.52
N TRP A 158 10.78 -18.77 35.31
CA TRP A 158 10.80 -20.06 34.60
C TRP A 158 12.21 -20.50 34.18
N SER A 159 13.12 -19.55 33.93
CA SER A 159 14.54 -19.83 33.70
C SER A 159 15.18 -20.48 34.94
N GLN A 160 14.92 -19.95 36.14
CA GLN A 160 15.48 -20.48 37.39
C GLN A 160 14.93 -21.87 37.74
N ILE A 161 13.66 -22.15 37.44
CA ILE A 161 13.06 -23.47 37.63
C ILE A 161 13.68 -24.52 36.69
N THR A 162 14.17 -24.11 35.52
CA THR A 162 14.80 -25.03 34.55
C THR A 162 16.23 -25.40 34.96
N GLU A 163 17.00 -24.49 35.56
CA GLU A 163 18.32 -24.80 36.11
C GLU A 163 18.26 -25.70 37.37
N ALA A 164 17.17 -25.62 38.15
CA ALA A 164 16.97 -26.44 39.35
C ALA A 164 16.82 -27.96 39.10
N PHE A 165 16.53 -28.38 37.86
CA PHE A 165 16.51 -29.79 37.44
C PHE A 165 17.66 -30.15 36.47
N GLY A 166 18.61 -29.22 36.26
CA GLY A 166 19.62 -29.28 35.21
C GLY A 166 21.04 -29.68 35.65
N THR A 167 21.28 -30.04 36.92
CA THR A 167 22.60 -30.51 37.36
C THR A 167 22.53 -31.65 38.38
N THR A 168 23.02 -32.83 38.01
CA THR A 168 23.57 -33.80 38.97
C THR A 168 24.68 -34.59 38.28
N HIS A 169 25.92 -34.34 38.70
CA HIS A 169 27.09 -35.11 38.28
C HIS A 169 26.95 -36.58 38.71
N LEU A 170 27.46 -37.50 37.87
CA LEU A 170 28.02 -38.76 38.34
C LEU A 170 29.47 -38.86 37.87
N SER A 171 30.36 -38.97 38.84
CA SER A 171 31.81 -39.01 38.66
C SER A 171 32.32 -40.44 38.42
N GLN A 172 33.57 -40.52 37.99
CA GLN A 172 34.49 -41.65 38.15
C GLN A 172 34.41 -42.27 39.58
N ASP A 173 34.80 -43.53 39.85
CA ASP A 173 35.86 -44.31 39.19
C ASP A 173 35.81 -45.84 39.42
N SER A 174 36.63 -46.56 38.65
CA SER A 174 37.32 -47.85 38.97
C SER A 174 36.64 -49.24 38.94
N ASN A 175 37.23 -50.08 38.06
CA ASN A 175 37.67 -51.48 38.21
C ASN A 175 36.78 -52.74 37.96
N GLU A 176 37.25 -53.46 36.90
CA GLU A 176 37.65 -54.87 36.84
C GLU A 176 36.80 -55.98 36.15
N LEU A 177 37.57 -56.85 35.46
CA LEU A 177 37.28 -58.20 34.95
C LEU A 177 36.36 -58.37 33.73
N GLY A 178 36.86 -59.06 32.68
CA GLY A 178 35.95 -59.83 31.79
C GLY A 178 36.27 -60.01 30.29
N LEU A 179 37.48 -60.43 29.90
CA LEU A 179 37.77 -61.40 28.83
C LEU A 179 36.91 -61.51 27.52
N LYS A 180 37.66 -61.60 26.40
CA LYS A 180 37.42 -62.41 25.17
C LYS A 180 36.72 -61.80 23.92
N HIS A 181 37.61 -61.53 22.94
CA HIS A 181 37.68 -62.13 21.60
C HIS A 181 36.74 -61.73 20.45
N SER A 182 37.40 -61.64 19.28
CA SER A 182 36.90 -61.88 17.91
C SER A 182 35.97 -60.83 17.28
N SER A 183 36.02 -60.50 15.98
CA SER A 183 36.97 -60.58 14.83
C SER A 183 36.11 -60.63 13.56
N GLU A 184 36.52 -59.95 12.48
CA GLU A 184 36.06 -60.20 11.08
C GLU A 184 34.56 -59.90 10.77
N GLN A 185 34.07 -59.74 9.53
CA GLN A 185 34.59 -59.44 8.17
C GLN A 185 33.40 -58.80 7.40
N GLU A 186 33.53 -57.75 6.58
CA GLU A 186 33.81 -57.73 5.13
C GLU A 186 32.62 -58.06 4.16
N LYS A 187 32.70 -57.49 2.94
CA LYS A 187 31.92 -57.71 1.68
C LYS A 187 30.56 -56.99 1.54
N LYS A 188 30.16 -56.34 0.44
CA LYS A 188 30.45 -56.28 -1.04
C LYS A 188 29.28 -56.85 -1.89
N GLY A 189 28.96 -56.16 -3.00
CA GLY A 189 27.95 -56.52 -4.01
C GLY A 189 27.06 -55.30 -4.35
N HIS A 190 27.10 -54.57 -5.47
CA HIS A 190 27.60 -54.72 -6.86
C HIS A 190 26.58 -55.26 -7.90
N SER A 191 26.65 -54.70 -9.12
CA SER A 191 25.74 -54.79 -10.28
C SER A 191 24.44 -53.98 -10.22
N SER A 192 24.01 -53.17 -11.21
CA SER A 192 24.21 -53.06 -12.68
C SER A 192 23.28 -53.93 -13.52
N HIS A 193 22.35 -53.28 -14.24
CA HIS A 193 21.85 -53.78 -15.53
C HIS A 193 21.64 -52.62 -16.51
N LYS A 194 21.78 -52.93 -17.81
CA LYS A 194 22.04 -51.97 -18.89
C LYS A 194 21.26 -52.36 -20.16
N GLY A 195 20.73 -51.35 -20.87
CA GLY A 195 20.44 -51.41 -22.32
C GLY A 195 18.98 -51.60 -22.75
N SER A 196 18.60 -51.42 -24.03
CA SER A 196 19.23 -50.64 -25.13
C SER A 196 18.39 -50.73 -26.42
N HIS A 197 18.24 -49.64 -27.20
CA HIS A 197 17.77 -49.59 -28.61
C HIS A 197 16.33 -50.13 -28.89
N LYS A 198 15.59 -49.81 -29.97
CA LYS A 198 15.79 -49.13 -31.28
C LYS A 198 14.40 -48.53 -31.69
N ASP A 199 14.11 -47.81 -32.78
CA ASP A 199 14.82 -47.35 -34.00
C ASP A 199 14.14 -46.04 -34.53
N GLY A 200 14.60 -45.43 -35.64
CA GLY A 200 14.08 -44.15 -36.16
C GLY A 200 13.31 -44.18 -37.51
N LYS A 201 12.64 -43.07 -37.87
CA LYS A 201 12.18 -42.81 -39.26
C LYS A 201 12.05 -41.29 -39.55
N GLN A 202 12.72 -40.82 -40.61
CA GLN A 202 12.62 -39.44 -41.10
C GLN A 202 11.41 -39.25 -42.03
N MET A 203 10.77 -38.07 -41.93
CA MET A 203 10.11 -37.42 -43.07
C MET A 203 9.99 -35.91 -42.81
N SER A 204 10.27 -35.11 -43.84
CA SER A 204 10.20 -33.64 -43.86
C SER A 204 9.50 -33.21 -45.16
N PRO A 205 9.09 -31.94 -45.32
CA PRO A 205 8.70 -30.94 -44.31
C PRO A 205 7.26 -30.45 -44.54
N ASN A 206 6.50 -30.18 -43.47
CA ASN A 206 5.26 -29.41 -43.60
C ASN A 206 5.47 -27.98 -43.10
N VAL A 207 4.94 -27.03 -43.88
CA VAL A 207 5.10 -25.58 -43.68
C VAL A 207 4.48 -25.16 -42.35
N ILE A 208 5.30 -25.00 -41.31
CA ILE A 208 4.86 -24.37 -40.07
C ILE A 208 4.85 -22.86 -40.31
N SER A 209 3.64 -22.30 -40.28
CA SER A 209 3.36 -20.87 -40.30
C SER A 209 4.33 -20.13 -39.36
N SER A 210 5.04 -19.15 -39.92
CA SER A 210 5.88 -18.23 -39.17
C SER A 210 5.01 -17.37 -38.26
N GLN A 211 4.71 -17.87 -37.05
CA GLN A 211 4.12 -17.05 -36.01
C GLN A 211 5.07 -15.87 -35.72
N PRO A 212 4.56 -14.63 -35.65
CA PRO A 212 5.40 -13.49 -35.31
C PRO A 212 5.95 -13.70 -33.89
N SER A 213 7.26 -13.49 -33.74
CA SER A 213 7.95 -13.49 -32.46
C SER A 213 7.15 -12.69 -31.42
N PRO A 214 7.02 -13.15 -30.17
CA PRO A 214 6.30 -12.38 -29.16
C PRO A 214 6.97 -11.02 -29.01
N ASN A 215 6.22 -9.95 -29.28
CA ASN A 215 6.66 -8.59 -29.01
C ASN A 215 7.19 -8.53 -27.58
N PRO A 216 8.44 -8.06 -27.33
CA PRO A 216 8.94 -7.96 -25.98
C PRO A 216 7.99 -7.05 -25.19
N ALA A 217 7.41 -7.60 -24.12
CA ALA A 217 6.50 -6.86 -23.27
C ALA A 217 7.22 -5.61 -22.76
N LYS A 218 6.61 -4.43 -22.95
CA LYS A 218 7.22 -3.16 -22.50
C LYS A 218 7.54 -3.26 -21.01
N PRO A 219 8.71 -2.78 -20.56
CA PRO A 219 9.08 -2.82 -19.15
C PRO A 219 8.07 -2.07 -18.29
N ALA A 220 7.97 -2.44 -17.02
CA ALA A 220 7.14 -1.70 -16.06
C ALA A 220 7.64 -0.24 -15.93
N LEU A 221 6.81 0.67 -15.43
CA LEU A 221 7.15 2.09 -15.34
C LEU A 221 7.22 2.56 -13.88
N TRP A 222 8.35 3.15 -13.49
CA TRP A 222 8.50 3.86 -12.23
C TRP A 222 8.39 5.37 -12.42
N LEU A 223 7.27 5.95 -12.01
CA LEU A 223 7.06 7.40 -12.07
C LEU A 223 7.67 8.07 -10.83
N GLY A 224 8.94 8.45 -10.91
CA GLY A 224 9.67 9.04 -9.77
C GLY A 224 9.38 10.52 -9.51
N ASN A 225 9.06 11.32 -10.53
CA ASN A 225 8.85 12.76 -10.40
C ASN A 225 7.68 13.07 -9.45
N VAL A 226 7.94 13.86 -8.39
CA VAL A 226 6.94 14.16 -7.35
C VAL A 226 6.35 15.57 -7.39
N VAL A 227 7.03 16.49 -8.08
CA VAL A 227 6.60 17.88 -8.23
C VAL A 227 5.92 18.11 -9.58
N LYS A 228 5.22 19.25 -9.70
CA LYS A 228 4.53 19.68 -10.91
C LYS A 228 5.43 20.42 -11.91
N THR A 229 6.62 20.84 -11.50
CA THR A 229 7.56 21.65 -12.29
C THR A 229 7.93 20.94 -13.59
N ASP A 230 8.08 21.73 -14.66
CA ASP A 230 8.45 21.29 -16.02
C ASP A 230 7.54 20.21 -16.66
N LEU A 231 6.32 20.04 -16.14
CA LEU A 231 5.32 19.14 -16.71
C LEU A 231 4.28 19.89 -17.56
N ASP A 232 3.91 19.29 -18.69
CA ASP A 232 2.88 19.80 -19.59
C ASP A 232 1.54 20.06 -18.84
N PRO A 233 0.87 21.21 -19.03
CA PRO A 233 -0.38 21.53 -18.36
C PRO A 233 -1.52 20.52 -18.60
N ALA A 234 -1.58 19.86 -19.76
CA ALA A 234 -2.59 18.84 -20.02
C ALA A 234 -2.26 17.50 -19.33
N TYR A 235 -0.99 17.13 -19.24
CA TYR A 235 -0.49 16.04 -18.39
C TYR A 235 -0.85 16.28 -16.92
N LEU A 236 -0.54 17.47 -16.41
CA LEU A 236 -0.87 17.88 -15.04
C LEU A 236 -2.37 17.81 -14.74
N LYS A 237 -3.22 18.27 -15.68
CA LYS A 237 -4.68 18.20 -15.56
C LYS A 237 -5.19 16.76 -15.43
N GLU A 238 -4.71 15.84 -16.26
CA GLU A 238 -5.15 14.43 -16.19
C GLU A 238 -4.56 13.68 -14.98
N ARG A 239 -3.32 13.98 -14.56
CA ARG A 239 -2.74 13.47 -13.31
C ARG A 239 -3.47 13.97 -12.06
N ALA A 240 -3.91 15.23 -12.06
CA ALA A 240 -4.76 15.78 -11.00
C ALA A 240 -6.12 15.07 -10.97
N ARG A 241 -6.80 14.95 -12.12
CA ARG A 241 -8.06 14.21 -12.26
C ARG A 241 -7.97 12.77 -11.75
N LEU A 242 -6.90 12.04 -12.06
CA LEU A 242 -6.65 10.70 -11.52
C LEU A 242 -6.55 10.71 -9.99
N SER A 243 -5.77 11.65 -9.45
CA SER A 243 -5.50 11.77 -8.01
C SER A 243 -6.76 12.14 -7.23
N ASP A 244 -7.58 13.04 -7.76
CA ASP A 244 -8.84 13.46 -7.16
C ASP A 244 -9.90 12.35 -7.28
N ALA A 245 -9.99 11.66 -8.41
CA ALA A 245 -10.88 10.50 -8.56
C ALA A 245 -10.52 9.36 -7.58
N ALA A 246 -9.22 9.12 -7.32
CA ALA A 246 -8.77 8.17 -6.31
C ALA A 246 -9.14 8.61 -4.89
N TYR A 247 -8.94 9.88 -4.57
CA TYR A 247 -9.25 10.45 -3.26
C TYR A 247 -10.75 10.43 -2.93
N TRP A 248 -11.62 10.66 -3.93
CA TRP A 248 -13.07 10.67 -3.78
C TRP A 248 -13.75 9.30 -4.00
N GLY A 249 -12.98 8.24 -4.29
CA GLY A 249 -13.55 6.93 -4.59
C GLY A 249 -14.36 6.86 -5.90
N ASP A 250 -14.18 7.80 -6.84
CA ASP A 250 -14.80 7.75 -8.16
C ASP A 250 -14.03 6.75 -9.06
N TRP A 251 -14.30 5.46 -8.82
CA TRP A 251 -13.65 4.36 -9.50
C TRP A 251 -13.86 4.38 -11.02
N HIS A 252 -14.97 4.95 -11.50
CA HIS A 252 -15.23 5.05 -12.94
C HIS A 252 -14.33 6.10 -13.59
N ARG A 253 -14.26 7.32 -13.03
CA ARG A 253 -13.34 8.36 -13.51
C ARG A 253 -11.88 7.93 -13.35
N LEU A 254 -11.54 7.25 -12.24
CA LEU A 254 -10.19 6.74 -12.01
C LEU A 254 -9.75 5.78 -13.12
N LEU A 255 -10.56 4.75 -13.42
CA LEU A 255 -10.23 3.77 -14.46
C LEU A 255 -10.16 4.43 -15.85
N SER A 256 -11.01 5.43 -16.13
CA SER A 256 -10.93 6.25 -17.35
C SER A 256 -9.64 7.08 -17.42
N SER A 257 -9.18 7.65 -16.31
CA SER A 257 -7.91 8.38 -16.25
C SER A 257 -6.68 7.48 -16.38
N LEU A 258 -6.72 6.23 -15.88
CA LEU A 258 -5.65 5.24 -16.12
C LEU A 258 -5.54 4.87 -17.60
N ASP A 259 -6.67 4.63 -18.27
CA ASP A 259 -6.72 4.37 -19.71
C ASP A 259 -6.27 5.59 -20.53
N THR A 260 -6.64 6.81 -20.10
CA THR A 260 -6.15 8.07 -20.69
C THR A 260 -4.63 8.20 -20.55
N GLY A 261 -4.06 7.91 -19.38
CA GLY A 261 -2.61 7.85 -19.16
C GLY A 261 -1.90 6.94 -20.15
N ARG A 262 -2.41 5.72 -20.30
CA ARG A 262 -1.88 4.71 -21.21
C ARG A 262 -1.98 5.12 -22.68
N ARG A 263 -3.13 5.63 -23.13
CA ARG A 263 -3.38 5.94 -24.56
C ARG A 263 -2.75 7.24 -25.02
N ARG A 264 -2.83 8.31 -24.20
CA ARG A 264 -2.40 9.66 -24.58
C ARG A 264 -0.94 9.93 -24.27
N PHE A 265 -0.41 9.36 -23.19
CA PHE A 265 0.94 9.62 -22.70
C PHE A 265 1.86 8.38 -22.74
N GLY A 266 1.31 7.19 -23.04
CA GLY A 266 2.08 5.94 -23.09
C GLY A 266 2.44 5.38 -21.71
N GLU A 267 1.93 5.97 -20.63
CA GLU A 267 2.36 5.69 -19.26
C GLU A 267 1.36 4.83 -18.47
N SER A 268 1.87 4.02 -17.53
CA SER A 268 1.02 3.32 -16.56
C SER A 268 0.91 4.10 -15.26
N TRP A 269 -0.24 4.72 -15.01
CA TRP A 269 -0.45 5.59 -13.84
C TRP A 269 -1.01 4.86 -12.59
N CYS A 270 -1.15 3.53 -12.63
CA CYS A 270 -1.73 2.73 -11.55
C CYS A 270 -0.93 2.79 -10.22
N ASN A 271 0.39 3.00 -10.30
CA ASN A 271 1.28 3.22 -9.15
C ASN A 271 1.65 4.70 -8.95
N SER A 272 1.01 5.60 -9.68
CA SER A 272 1.28 7.03 -9.56
C SER A 272 0.67 7.61 -8.29
N PHE A 273 1.32 8.65 -7.76
CA PHE A 273 0.87 9.42 -6.61
C PHE A 273 0.55 10.86 -7.03
N ARG A 274 -0.10 11.60 -6.12
CA ARG A 274 -0.49 13.01 -6.32
C ARG A 274 0.74 13.92 -6.37
N LEU A 275 0.91 14.62 -7.49
CA LEU A 275 1.97 15.62 -7.68
C LEU A 275 1.73 16.88 -6.84
N ARG A 276 2.80 17.46 -6.30
CA ARG A 276 2.79 18.67 -5.44
C ARG A 276 3.53 19.84 -6.08
N SER A 277 3.38 21.04 -5.52
CA SER A 277 4.37 22.11 -5.74
C SER A 277 5.68 21.74 -5.02
N GLU A 278 6.76 22.43 -5.37
CA GLU A 278 8.05 22.27 -4.69
C GLU A 278 7.91 22.55 -3.18
N ASP A 279 7.28 23.66 -2.78
CA ASP A 279 7.07 24.03 -1.36
C ASP A 279 6.39 22.94 -0.50
N ASP A 280 5.62 22.06 -1.12
CA ASP A 280 4.74 21.08 -0.47
C ASP A 280 5.30 19.64 -0.56
N PHE A 281 6.46 19.42 -1.21
CA PHE A 281 6.97 18.07 -1.54
C PHE A 281 7.34 17.23 -0.31
N HIS A 282 7.85 17.85 0.76
CA HIS A 282 8.13 17.13 2.01
C HIS A 282 6.87 16.51 2.65
N ARG A 283 5.66 16.96 2.27
CA ARG A 283 4.37 16.53 2.82
C ARG A 283 3.69 15.43 1.99
N LEU A 284 4.42 14.82 1.06
CA LEU A 284 3.94 13.72 0.21
C LEU A 284 3.63 12.45 1.01
N SER A 285 2.37 12.01 0.94
CA SER A 285 1.93 10.73 1.49
C SER A 285 2.36 9.52 0.63
N LEU A 286 2.62 9.74 -0.67
CA LEU A 286 2.91 8.74 -1.71
C LEU A 286 1.84 7.64 -1.87
N TRP A 287 0.60 7.93 -1.48
CA TRP A 287 -0.54 7.05 -1.73
C TRP A 287 -0.78 6.87 -3.23
N THR A 288 -1.03 5.63 -3.63
CA THR A 288 -1.41 5.26 -5.01
C THR A 288 -2.91 4.93 -5.08
N PRO A 289 -3.49 4.82 -6.30
CA PRO A 289 -4.83 4.27 -6.52
C PRO A 289 -5.17 2.99 -5.73
N LEU A 290 -4.22 2.06 -5.54
CA LEU A 290 -4.48 0.81 -4.82
C LEU A 290 -4.62 1.02 -3.30
N HIS A 291 -3.83 1.93 -2.71
CA HIS A 291 -3.96 2.31 -1.30
C HIS A 291 -5.31 2.99 -1.03
N GLN A 292 -5.73 3.90 -1.90
CA GLN A 292 -7.05 4.53 -1.82
C GLN A 292 -8.19 3.50 -1.97
N ALA A 293 -8.05 2.56 -2.90
CA ALA A 293 -9.03 1.49 -3.09
C ALA A 293 -9.15 0.56 -1.87
N ALA A 294 -8.05 0.27 -1.19
CA ALA A 294 -8.07 -0.49 0.07
C ALA A 294 -8.73 0.30 1.21
N TYR A 295 -8.36 1.57 1.37
CA TYR A 295 -8.89 2.43 2.43
C TYR A 295 -10.39 2.72 2.31
N MET A 296 -10.87 2.93 1.09
CA MET A 296 -12.26 3.28 0.78
C MET A 296 -13.15 2.04 0.55
N ASN A 297 -12.70 0.84 0.92
CA ASN A 297 -13.36 -0.45 0.68
C ASN A 297 -13.90 -0.61 -0.76
N ALA A 298 -13.06 -0.32 -1.76
CA ALA A 298 -13.48 -0.35 -3.15
C ALA A 298 -13.98 -1.76 -3.55
N PRO A 299 -15.03 -1.87 -4.38
CA PRO A 299 -15.55 -3.17 -4.80
C PRO A 299 -14.43 -4.06 -5.36
N LYS A 300 -14.41 -5.35 -5.01
CA LYS A 300 -13.36 -6.31 -5.43
C LYS A 300 -13.02 -6.23 -6.93
N LYS A 301 -14.02 -6.05 -7.80
CA LYS A 301 -13.86 -5.85 -9.27
C LYS A 301 -13.05 -4.61 -9.66
N VAL A 302 -13.03 -3.55 -8.85
CA VAL A 302 -12.18 -2.36 -9.02
C VAL A 302 -10.74 -2.69 -8.64
N VAL A 303 -10.53 -3.33 -7.48
CA VAL A 303 -9.20 -3.78 -7.03
C VAL A 303 -8.57 -4.75 -8.03
N GLU A 304 -9.34 -5.72 -8.54
CA GLU A 304 -8.91 -6.63 -9.62
C GLU A 304 -8.45 -5.86 -10.87
N LYS A 305 -9.20 -4.83 -11.27
CA LYS A 305 -8.85 -4.00 -12.42
C LYS A 305 -7.55 -3.22 -12.16
N LEU A 306 -7.39 -2.60 -10.99
CA LEU A 306 -6.16 -1.89 -10.63
C LEU A 306 -4.93 -2.80 -10.74
N ILE A 307 -5.02 -4.00 -10.18
CA ILE A 307 -3.98 -5.03 -10.26
C ILE A 307 -3.70 -5.40 -11.73
N ARG A 308 -4.73 -5.65 -12.56
CA ARG A 308 -4.58 -5.91 -14.01
C ARG A 308 -4.02 -4.72 -14.79
N PHE A 309 -4.18 -3.48 -14.29
CA PHE A 309 -3.52 -2.30 -14.82
C PHE A 309 -2.04 -2.17 -14.38
N GLY A 310 -1.55 -3.06 -13.51
CA GLY A 310 -0.16 -3.10 -13.04
C GLY A 310 0.05 -2.50 -11.64
N ALA A 311 -1.01 -2.31 -10.84
CA ALA A 311 -0.87 -1.80 -9.49
C ALA A 311 -0.09 -2.78 -8.59
N SER A 312 0.93 -2.28 -7.93
CA SER A 312 1.84 -3.03 -7.07
C SER A 312 1.28 -3.11 -5.65
N ARG A 313 1.28 -4.32 -5.08
CA ARG A 313 0.80 -4.61 -3.73
C ARG A 313 1.89 -4.46 -2.68
N THR A 314 3.15 -4.71 -3.05
CA THR A 314 4.32 -4.55 -2.16
C THR A 314 4.74 -3.10 -1.96
N LEU A 315 4.24 -2.18 -2.78
CA LEU A 315 4.60 -0.76 -2.74
C LEU A 315 3.90 -0.12 -1.53
N PRO A 316 4.62 0.39 -0.51
CA PRO A 316 4.01 1.07 0.63
C PRO A 316 3.75 2.55 0.37
N THR A 317 2.95 3.15 1.25
CA THR A 317 2.89 4.60 1.46
C THR A 317 4.23 5.14 1.99
N LYS A 318 4.42 6.46 1.97
CA LYS A 318 5.52 7.14 2.69
C LYS A 318 5.05 7.73 4.02
N LYS A 319 3.83 8.26 4.04
CA LYS A 319 3.28 8.94 5.20
C LYS A 319 1.75 8.88 5.21
N THR A 320 1.19 8.38 6.29
CA THR A 320 -0.22 8.52 6.66
C THR A 320 -0.39 9.79 7.50
N LYS A 321 -1.60 10.33 7.66
CA LYS A 321 -1.88 11.49 8.53
C LYS A 321 -2.13 11.09 9.98
N GLY A 322 -1.68 9.90 10.39
CA GLY A 322 -1.98 9.31 11.69
C GLY A 322 -3.28 8.51 11.74
N GLU A 323 -3.90 8.18 10.60
CA GLU A 323 -5.09 7.30 10.56
C GLU A 323 -4.78 5.83 10.92
N PHE A 324 -3.49 5.48 11.07
CA PHE A 324 -2.98 4.12 11.19
C PHE A 324 -1.81 4.03 12.17
N ARG A 325 -1.49 2.81 12.63
CA ARG A 325 -0.36 2.53 13.53
C ARG A 325 1.00 2.83 12.89
N TYR A 326 1.14 2.58 11.59
CA TYR A 326 2.37 2.80 10.82
C TYR A 326 2.19 3.82 9.69
N GLN A 327 3.29 4.37 9.17
CA GLN A 327 3.28 5.43 8.14
C GLN A 327 3.48 4.89 6.71
N ASP A 328 4.02 3.68 6.63
CA ASP A 328 4.56 2.99 5.47
C ASP A 328 3.82 1.66 5.26
N LEU A 329 2.52 1.75 5.01
CA LEU A 329 1.63 0.60 4.85
C LEU A 329 1.42 0.26 3.38
N THR A 330 1.45 -1.03 3.08
CA THR A 330 0.94 -1.56 1.81
C THR A 330 -0.59 -1.52 1.78
N ALA A 331 -1.18 -1.67 0.59
CA ALA A 331 -2.63 -1.73 0.42
C ALA A 331 -3.29 -2.87 1.24
N VAL A 332 -2.64 -4.04 1.41
CA VAL A 332 -3.19 -5.13 2.24
C VAL A 332 -3.15 -4.81 3.73
N GLU A 333 -2.12 -4.09 4.20
CA GLU A 333 -2.03 -3.69 5.61
C GLU A 333 -3.05 -2.59 5.94
N ILE A 334 -3.28 -1.64 5.04
CA ILE A 334 -4.42 -0.71 5.11
C ILE A 334 -5.74 -1.47 5.25
N ALA A 335 -6.01 -2.46 4.38
CA ALA A 335 -7.23 -3.26 4.45
C ALA A 335 -7.33 -4.13 5.72
N ARG A 336 -6.21 -4.46 6.37
CA ARG A 336 -6.18 -5.16 7.67
C ARG A 336 -6.45 -4.20 8.83
N GLU A 337 -5.82 -3.03 8.87
CA GLU A 337 -6.04 -2.05 9.95
C GLU A 337 -7.48 -1.49 9.95
N VAL A 338 -8.12 -1.32 8.79
CA VAL A 338 -9.55 -0.92 8.72
C VAL A 338 -10.52 -2.11 8.87
N GLY A 339 -10.04 -3.35 8.71
CA GLY A 339 -10.84 -4.57 8.93
C GLY A 339 -11.63 -5.11 7.72
N TYR A 340 -11.26 -4.73 6.49
CA TYR A 340 -11.92 -5.19 5.26
C TYR A 340 -11.35 -6.55 4.78
N SER A 341 -11.75 -7.63 5.45
CA SER A 341 -11.30 -9.01 5.20
C SER A 341 -11.50 -9.48 3.75
N ASP A 342 -12.60 -9.10 3.11
CA ASP A 342 -12.93 -9.48 1.72
C ASP A 342 -11.89 -9.02 0.68
N LEU A 343 -11.03 -8.06 1.04
CA LEU A 343 -9.95 -7.52 0.22
C LEU A 343 -8.59 -8.15 0.51
N TRP A 344 -8.41 -8.94 1.57
CA TRP A 344 -7.10 -9.45 1.98
C TRP A 344 -6.45 -10.37 0.94
N ASP A 345 -7.17 -11.39 0.44
CA ASP A 345 -6.64 -12.35 -0.54
C ASP A 345 -6.19 -11.67 -1.84
N ILE A 346 -6.93 -10.66 -2.28
CA ILE A 346 -6.68 -9.97 -3.54
C ILE A 346 -5.55 -8.94 -3.44
N LEU A 347 -5.43 -8.28 -2.27
CA LEU A 347 -4.37 -7.31 -1.98
C LEU A 347 -3.08 -7.96 -1.47
N THR A 348 -3.09 -9.23 -1.11
CA THR A 348 -1.87 -9.94 -0.66
C THR A 348 -0.84 -10.03 -1.81
N PRO A 349 0.41 -9.58 -1.61
CA PRO A 349 1.48 -9.65 -2.60
C PRO A 349 1.72 -11.04 -3.19
N VAL A 350 1.97 -11.12 -4.50
CA VAL A 350 2.31 -12.36 -5.20
C VAL A 350 3.78 -12.29 -5.60
N ILE A 351 4.66 -12.82 -4.75
CA ILE A 351 6.11 -12.80 -4.96
C ILE A 351 6.50 -13.87 -5.98
N ARG A 352 6.96 -13.43 -7.17
CA ARG A 352 7.42 -14.26 -8.28
C ARG A 352 8.95 -14.40 -8.30
N HIS A 353 9.66 -13.34 -7.91
CA HIS A 353 11.12 -13.31 -7.87
C HIS A 353 11.59 -13.13 -6.42
N PHE A 354 11.77 -14.24 -5.71
CA PHE A 354 12.16 -14.22 -4.31
C PHE A 354 13.60 -13.74 -4.11
N VAL A 355 13.76 -12.65 -3.36
CA VAL A 355 15.04 -12.14 -2.86
C VAL A 355 14.92 -12.00 -1.34
N PRO A 356 15.89 -12.49 -0.53
CA PRO A 356 15.86 -12.29 0.90
C PRO A 356 15.81 -10.80 1.25
N ALA A 357 14.93 -10.39 2.17
CA ALA A 357 14.66 -8.98 2.47
C ALA A 357 15.92 -8.14 2.74
N ARG A 358 16.89 -8.68 3.51
CA ARG A 358 18.17 -8.01 3.76
C ARG A 358 18.95 -7.72 2.47
N VAL A 359 19.08 -8.73 1.60
CA VAL A 359 19.77 -8.61 0.30
C VAL A 359 19.06 -7.59 -0.59
N LEU A 360 17.72 -7.56 -0.57
CA LEU A 360 16.93 -6.61 -1.34
C LEU A 360 17.14 -5.15 -0.86
N ILE A 361 17.22 -4.93 0.45
CA ILE A 361 17.53 -3.62 1.05
C ILE A 361 18.95 -3.17 0.67
N ASP A 362 19.95 -4.05 0.85
CA ASP A 362 21.35 -3.73 0.52
C ASP A 362 21.51 -3.44 -0.99
N LEU A 363 20.82 -4.20 -1.85
CA LEU A 363 20.77 -4.00 -3.30
C LEU A 363 20.05 -2.70 -3.72
N GLU A 364 18.96 -2.34 -3.03
CA GLU A 364 18.23 -1.08 -3.26
C GLU A 364 19.11 0.12 -2.89
N GLN A 365 19.80 0.06 -1.74
CA GLN A 365 20.75 1.07 -1.34
C GLN A 365 21.86 1.24 -2.39
N LYS A 366 22.49 0.16 -2.87
CA LYS A 366 23.54 0.25 -3.90
C LYS A 366 23.03 0.72 -5.25
N PHE A 367 21.78 0.46 -5.59
CA PHE A 367 21.14 1.03 -6.77
C PHE A 367 20.88 2.54 -6.62
N HIS A 368 20.44 3.00 -5.45
CA HIS A 368 20.23 4.43 -5.17
C HIS A 368 21.57 5.20 -5.15
N GLU A 369 22.62 4.63 -4.55
CA GLU A 369 23.99 5.17 -4.60
C GLU A 369 24.48 5.34 -6.05
N LEU A 370 24.26 4.34 -6.92
CA LEU A 370 24.54 4.44 -8.37
C LEU A 370 23.73 5.56 -9.04
N ILE A 371 22.43 5.67 -8.78
CA ILE A 371 21.59 6.73 -9.35
C ILE A 371 22.10 8.11 -8.92
N HIS A 372 22.44 8.29 -7.63
CA HIS A 372 23.00 9.55 -7.14
C HIS A 372 24.33 9.91 -7.80
N ALA A 373 25.22 8.95 -8.02
CA ALA A 373 26.48 9.18 -8.74
C ALA A 373 26.23 9.56 -10.22
N GLU A 374 25.31 8.87 -10.89
CA GLU A 374 24.93 9.11 -12.30
C GLU A 374 24.14 10.41 -12.53
N LEU A 375 23.51 10.94 -11.48
CA LEU A 375 22.74 12.18 -11.48
C LEU A 375 23.45 13.29 -10.67
N ALA A 376 24.74 13.15 -10.36
CA ALA A 376 25.51 14.20 -9.71
C ALA A 376 25.41 15.52 -10.50
N GLY A 377 25.03 16.60 -9.81
CA GLY A 377 24.77 17.91 -10.43
C GLY A 377 23.39 18.08 -11.10
N PHE A 378 22.49 17.09 -11.05
CA PHE A 378 21.11 17.25 -11.51
C PHE A 378 20.27 18.02 -10.48
N ALA A 379 19.85 19.24 -10.83
CA ALA A 379 19.19 20.16 -9.90
C ALA A 379 17.92 19.62 -9.23
N HIS A 380 17.17 18.74 -9.89
CA HIS A 380 15.87 18.23 -9.40
C HIS A 380 15.96 16.85 -8.75
N LEU A 381 17.16 16.40 -8.35
CA LEU A 381 17.39 15.07 -7.77
C LEU A 381 16.59 14.83 -6.48
N GLU A 382 16.38 15.87 -5.66
CA GLU A 382 15.57 15.79 -4.44
C GLU A 382 14.07 15.59 -4.70
N TYR A 383 13.60 15.96 -5.89
CA TYR A 383 12.20 15.82 -6.33
C TYR A 383 11.91 14.47 -7.01
N LEU A 384 12.83 13.50 -6.90
CA LEU A 384 12.67 12.14 -7.42
C LEU A 384 12.45 11.14 -6.29
N ARG A 385 11.31 10.44 -6.31
CA ARG A 385 11.16 9.17 -5.59
C ARG A 385 11.99 8.13 -6.33
N LEU A 386 13.09 7.67 -5.74
CA LEU A 386 13.90 6.58 -6.32
C LEU A 386 13.15 5.24 -6.32
N PRO A 387 13.48 4.30 -7.24
CA PRO A 387 12.75 3.04 -7.37
C PRO A 387 12.89 2.12 -6.17
N GLN A 388 11.76 1.54 -5.73
CA GLN A 388 11.75 0.52 -4.69
C GLN A 388 11.77 -0.87 -5.32
N LEU A 389 12.84 -1.64 -5.08
CA LEU A 389 13.12 -2.91 -5.73
C LEU A 389 12.14 -4.01 -5.35
N VAL A 390 11.46 -3.89 -4.21
CA VAL A 390 10.41 -4.83 -3.78
C VAL A 390 9.32 -5.00 -4.84
N VAL A 391 9.03 -3.96 -5.63
CA VAL A 391 8.04 -4.03 -6.72
C VAL A 391 8.48 -4.97 -7.85
N LEU A 392 9.78 -5.09 -8.14
CA LEU A 392 10.27 -6.03 -9.15
C LEU A 392 9.93 -7.48 -8.80
N THR A 393 9.76 -7.79 -7.51
CA THR A 393 9.48 -9.15 -7.05
C THR A 393 8.07 -9.64 -7.43
N GLU A 394 7.12 -8.74 -7.72
CA GLU A 394 5.76 -9.07 -8.16
C GLU A 394 5.59 -9.20 -9.69
N LEU A 395 6.51 -8.65 -10.48
CA LEU A 395 6.37 -8.55 -11.93
C LEU A 395 6.59 -9.91 -12.62
N GLU A 396 5.96 -10.12 -13.78
CA GLU A 396 6.18 -11.32 -14.61
C GLU A 396 7.49 -11.27 -15.39
N ASN A 397 7.91 -10.08 -15.80
CA ASN A 397 9.27 -9.76 -16.21
C ASN A 397 9.79 -8.74 -15.20
N PRO A 398 10.82 -9.04 -14.38
CA PRO A 398 11.24 -8.17 -13.27
C PRO A 398 12.13 -7.04 -13.77
N GLU A 399 11.62 -6.27 -14.73
CA GLU A 399 12.30 -5.24 -15.50
C GLU A 399 11.44 -3.97 -15.53
N MET A 400 12.06 -2.84 -15.23
CA MET A 400 11.37 -1.57 -15.01
C MET A 400 12.19 -0.41 -15.57
N TRP A 401 11.49 0.56 -16.14
CA TRP A 401 12.02 1.83 -16.64
C TRP A 401 11.74 2.94 -15.64
N PHE A 402 12.79 3.67 -15.25
CA PHE A 402 12.73 4.87 -14.43
C PHE A 402 13.21 6.08 -15.27
N PRO A 403 12.29 6.88 -15.85
CA PRO A 403 12.61 8.14 -16.49
C PRO A 403 12.96 9.22 -15.46
N ILE A 404 13.93 10.08 -15.81
CA ILE A 404 14.33 11.25 -15.00
C ILE A 404 13.66 12.54 -15.51
N GLN A 405 13.28 12.57 -16.79
CA GLN A 405 12.55 13.68 -17.41
C GLN A 405 11.23 13.18 -18.04
N PRO A 406 10.19 14.04 -18.13
CA PRO A 406 8.88 13.70 -18.68
C PRO A 406 8.90 13.25 -20.16
N PRO A 407 7.83 12.58 -20.64
CA PRO A 407 7.98 11.43 -21.55
C PRO A 407 7.99 11.75 -23.06
N SER A 408 8.22 12.99 -23.49
CA SER A 408 7.91 13.41 -24.87
C SER A 408 8.87 12.94 -25.96
N GLN A 409 10.11 12.52 -25.63
CA GLN A 409 11.06 11.87 -26.57
C GLN A 409 12.24 11.20 -25.83
N HIS A 410 12.39 9.87 -25.98
CA HIS A 410 13.63 9.09 -25.73
C HIS A 410 14.55 9.56 -24.57
N GLY A 411 13.96 9.82 -23.40
CA GLY A 411 14.60 10.59 -22.33
C GLY A 411 15.68 9.88 -21.52
N ARG A 412 16.44 10.67 -20.74
CA ARG A 412 17.40 10.21 -19.74
C ARG A 412 16.71 9.37 -18.67
N GLY A 413 17.30 8.23 -18.31
CA GLY A 413 16.72 7.30 -17.35
C GLY A 413 17.47 6.00 -17.18
N PHE A 414 16.89 5.12 -16.36
CA PHE A 414 17.46 3.82 -15.99
C PHE A 414 16.48 2.71 -16.35
N LEU A 415 16.90 1.78 -17.21
CA LEU A 415 16.22 0.49 -17.39
C LEU A 415 16.93 -0.51 -16.48
N PHE A 416 16.22 -1.07 -15.50
CA PHE A 416 16.81 -1.97 -14.51
C PHE A 416 16.01 -3.26 -14.38
N ARG A 417 16.73 -4.37 -14.20
CA ARG A 417 16.18 -5.71 -14.16
C ARG A 417 16.79 -6.51 -13.01
N LEU A 418 15.96 -7.27 -12.31
CA LEU A 418 16.41 -8.25 -11.32
C LEU A 418 16.95 -9.52 -12.01
N ASP A 419 18.19 -9.88 -11.69
CA ASP A 419 18.88 -11.09 -12.14
C ASP A 419 19.33 -11.89 -10.90
N GLY A 420 18.42 -12.71 -10.38
CA GLY A 420 18.63 -13.47 -9.14
C GLY A 420 18.73 -12.57 -7.90
N ARG A 421 19.97 -12.29 -7.45
CA ARG A 421 20.27 -11.43 -6.28
C ARG A 421 21.06 -10.16 -6.67
N GLU A 422 21.11 -9.86 -7.96
CA GLU A 422 21.78 -8.71 -8.54
C GLU A 422 20.80 -7.90 -9.39
N LEU A 423 21.14 -6.66 -9.73
CA LEU A 423 20.49 -5.92 -10.80
C LEU A 423 21.42 -5.81 -12.01
N VAL A 424 20.83 -5.93 -13.19
CA VAL A 424 21.39 -5.37 -14.43
C VAL A 424 20.73 -4.02 -14.66
N VAL A 425 21.51 -2.95 -14.80
CA VAL A 425 21.04 -1.58 -14.96
C VAL A 425 21.65 -0.96 -16.22
N LEU A 426 20.82 -0.47 -17.13
CA LEU A 426 21.21 0.34 -18.27
C LEU A 426 20.87 1.81 -17.98
N SER A 427 21.90 2.61 -17.73
CA SER A 427 21.82 4.08 -17.73
C SER A 427 21.75 4.59 -19.17
N VAL A 428 20.81 5.48 -19.48
CA VAL A 428 20.54 6.03 -20.82
C VAL A 428 20.45 7.55 -20.74
N GLY A 429 20.93 8.25 -21.76
CA GLY A 429 20.85 9.72 -21.83
C GLY A 429 21.92 10.41 -20.97
N ARG A 430 23.08 9.77 -20.82
CA ARG A 430 24.27 10.34 -20.18
C ARG A 430 24.86 11.48 -21.00
N ASN A 431 25.62 12.35 -20.33
CA ASN A 431 26.43 13.37 -21.01
C ASN A 431 27.54 12.70 -21.87
N PRO A 432 27.95 13.30 -23.00
CA PRO A 432 29.02 12.77 -23.85
C PRO A 432 30.32 12.48 -23.08
N PRO A 433 31.13 11.48 -23.50
CA PRO A 433 31.11 10.82 -24.81
C PRO A 433 30.23 9.56 -24.91
N GLN A 434 29.82 8.95 -23.80
CA GLN A 434 28.97 7.75 -23.80
C GLN A 434 27.50 8.13 -23.61
N SER A 435 26.61 7.72 -24.52
CA SER A 435 25.16 7.97 -24.39
C SER A 435 24.42 6.94 -23.52
N LYS A 436 25.06 5.79 -23.26
CA LYS A 436 24.54 4.66 -22.47
C LYS A 436 25.67 3.97 -21.72
N GLN A 437 25.38 3.38 -20.57
CA GLN A 437 26.30 2.52 -19.81
C GLN A 437 25.52 1.39 -19.11
N LEU A 438 26.02 0.16 -19.20
CA LEU A 438 25.50 -0.98 -18.44
C LEU A 438 26.25 -1.13 -17.12
N TYR A 439 25.53 -1.53 -16.08
CA TYR A 439 26.03 -1.83 -14.75
C TYR A 439 25.50 -3.16 -14.26
N ARG A 440 26.30 -3.86 -13.47
CA ARG A 440 25.85 -4.93 -12.57
C ARG A 440 25.95 -4.40 -11.14
N VAL A 441 24.84 -4.41 -10.42
CA VAL A 441 24.74 -3.97 -9.02
C VAL A 441 24.51 -5.21 -8.14
N SER A 442 25.27 -5.31 -7.06
CA SER A 442 25.13 -6.33 -6.02
C SER A 442 25.02 -5.64 -4.65
N ALA A 443 24.80 -6.43 -3.59
CA ALA A 443 24.77 -5.90 -2.22
C ALA A 443 26.10 -5.24 -1.77
N THR A 444 27.23 -5.50 -2.45
CA THR A 444 28.54 -4.94 -2.10
C THR A 444 28.91 -3.69 -2.89
N GLY A 445 28.19 -3.35 -3.97
CA GLY A 445 28.48 -2.20 -4.82
C GLY A 445 28.02 -2.40 -6.26
N TRP A 446 28.60 -1.67 -7.20
CA TRP A 446 28.31 -1.82 -8.63
C TRP A 446 29.58 -1.76 -9.48
N ILE A 447 29.54 -2.44 -10.63
CA ILE A 447 30.59 -2.40 -11.65
C ILE A 447 29.98 -2.04 -13.01
N ALA A 448 30.71 -1.27 -13.80
CA ALA A 448 30.39 -1.05 -15.21
C ALA A 448 30.69 -2.33 -16.01
N ILE A 449 29.79 -2.73 -16.90
CA ILE A 449 29.95 -3.90 -17.78
C ILE A 449 29.74 -3.51 -19.24
N HIS A 450 30.31 -4.28 -20.16
CA HIS A 450 30.16 -4.05 -21.61
C HIS A 450 28.95 -4.76 -22.21
N ASP A 451 28.62 -5.95 -21.70
CA ASP A 451 27.47 -6.75 -22.12
C ASP A 451 26.87 -7.47 -20.91
N ALA A 452 25.59 -7.83 -20.99
CA ALA A 452 24.83 -8.44 -19.91
C ALA A 452 24.40 -9.88 -20.25
N VAL A 453 25.16 -10.85 -19.75
CA VAL A 453 24.71 -12.25 -19.72
C VAL A 453 23.63 -12.39 -18.66
N VAL A 454 22.36 -12.32 -19.09
CA VAL A 454 21.19 -12.51 -18.22
C VAL A 454 20.76 -13.97 -18.28
N PHE A 455 20.76 -14.66 -17.13
CA PHE A 455 20.29 -16.04 -17.05
C PHE A 455 18.76 -16.06 -17.03
N ARG A 456 18.13 -16.32 -18.18
CA ARG A 456 16.70 -16.67 -18.22
C ARG A 456 16.51 -17.99 -17.48
N ARG A 457 15.75 -17.95 -16.38
CA ARG A 457 15.21 -19.11 -15.66
C ARG A 457 13.74 -19.29 -16.03
#